data_AF-P31985-F1
#
_entry.id   AF-P31985-F1
#
_cell.length_a   1.000
_cell.length_b   1.000
_cell.length_c   1.000
_cell.angle_alpha   90.00
_cell.angle_beta   90.00
_cell.angle_gamma   90.00
#
_symmetry.space_group_name_H-M   'P 1'
#
loop_
_entity.id
_entity.type
_entity.pdbx_description
1 polymer ?
#
loop_
_entity_poly.entity_id
_entity_poly.type
_entity_poly.pdbx_seq_one_letter_code
_entity_poly.pdbx_strand_id
1 'polypeptide(L)' 'EAGEECDCGSPANPCCDAATCKLRPGAQCAEGLCCDQCRFIKKGKICRRARGDNPDDRCTGQSADCPRNRFH' A
#
# COMPACT_ATOMS: atom_id res chain seq x y z
N GLU A 1 -0.69 -15.79 -8.31
CA GLU A 1 0.41 -16.77 -8.26
C GLU A 1 0.76 -17.08 -6.79
N ALA A 2 1.14 -18.31 -6.45
CA ALA A 2 1.49 -18.65 -5.06
C ALA A 2 2.92 -18.24 -4.75
N GLY A 3 3.09 -17.08 -4.11
CA GLY A 3 4.39 -16.59 -3.65
C GLY A 3 4.88 -15.31 -4.34
N GLU A 4 4.13 -14.71 -5.26
CA GLU A 4 4.42 -13.33 -5.67
C GLU A 4 4.08 -12.36 -4.53
N GLU A 5 4.85 -11.29 -4.37
CA GLU A 5 4.58 -10.23 -3.39
C GLU A 5 4.06 -8.95 -4.04
N CYS A 6 4.20 -8.85 -5.36
CA CYS A 6 3.78 -7.72 -6.16
C CYS A 6 3.50 -8.16 -7.59
N ASP A 7 2.54 -7.48 -8.22
CA ASP A 7 2.29 -7.66 -9.65
C ASP A 7 3.52 -7.20 -10.45
N CYS A 8 4.08 -8.12 -11.23
CA CYS A 8 5.22 -7.93 -12.10
C CYS A 8 4.81 -7.73 -13.58
N GLY A 9 3.51 -7.69 -13.85
CA GLY A 9 2.94 -7.41 -15.17
C GLY A 9 3.28 -6.00 -15.70
N SER A 10 2.86 -5.74 -16.93
CA SER A 10 3.04 -4.43 -17.56
C SER A 10 1.85 -3.49 -17.23
N PRO A 11 2.10 -2.23 -16.85
CA PRO A 11 3.42 -1.58 -16.72
C PRO A 11 4.19 -2.02 -15.47
N ALA A 12 5.50 -2.19 -15.62
CA ALA A 12 6.36 -2.66 -14.55
C ALA A 12 6.33 -1.69 -13.35
N ASN A 13 6.09 -2.24 -12.16
CA ASN A 13 6.16 -1.49 -10.91
C ASN A 13 7.64 -1.33 -10.48
N PRO A 14 8.14 -0.10 -10.27
CA PRO A 14 9.54 0.12 -9.88
C PRO A 14 9.92 -0.48 -8.52
N CYS A 15 8.94 -0.76 -7.66
CA CYS A 15 9.14 -1.41 -6.36
C CYS A 15 9.22 -2.93 -6.45
N CYS A 16 8.81 -3.50 -7.59
CA CYS A 16 8.79 -4.93 -7.86
C CYS A 16 10.03 -5.33 -8.69
N ASP A 17 10.61 -6.47 -8.36
CA ASP A 17 11.56 -7.15 -9.22
C ASP A 17 10.80 -7.98 -10.25
N ALA A 18 10.84 -7.56 -11.51
CA ALA A 18 10.12 -8.21 -12.60
C ALA A 18 10.60 -9.65 -12.87
N ALA A 19 11.82 -10.03 -12.45
CA ALA A 19 12.33 -11.38 -12.66
C ALA A 19 11.78 -12.39 -11.63
N THR A 20 11.43 -11.91 -10.43
CA THR A 20 11.02 -12.77 -9.31
C THR A 20 9.61 -12.50 -8.80
N CYS A 21 8.97 -11.41 -9.26
CA CYS A 21 7.70 -10.89 -8.78
C CYS A 21 7.69 -10.69 -7.25
N LYS A 22 8.85 -10.29 -6.73
CA LYS A 22 9.10 -9.97 -5.31
C LYS A 22 9.38 -8.49 -5.12
N LEU A 23 9.17 -8.00 -3.90
CA LEU A 23 9.61 -6.65 -3.56
C LEU A 23 11.14 -6.54 -3.70
N ARG A 24 11.60 -5.43 -4.27
CA ARG A 24 13.03 -5.12 -4.31
C ARG A 24 13.59 -4.96 -2.89
N PRO A 25 14.89 -5.21 -2.67
CA PRO A 25 15.52 -4.93 -1.39
C PRO A 25 15.25 -3.50 -0.90
N GLY A 26 14.71 -3.38 0.32
CA GLY A 26 14.37 -2.10 0.94
C GLY A 26 13.00 -1.52 0.56
N ALA A 27 12.28 -2.13 -0.40
CA ALA A 27 10.88 -1.83 -0.63
C ALA A 27 10.03 -2.49 0.48
N GLN A 28 9.06 -1.74 0.98
CA GLN A 28 8.07 -2.22 1.96
C GLN A 28 6.72 -2.52 1.30
N CYS A 29 6.48 -1.97 0.13
CA CYS A 29 5.25 -2.10 -0.63
C CYS A 29 5.51 -1.82 -2.11
N ALA A 30 4.62 -2.30 -2.96
CA ALA A 30 4.59 -1.97 -4.38
C ALA A 30 3.35 -1.16 -4.75
N GLU A 31 2.23 -1.42 -4.10
CA GLU A 31 0.94 -0.82 -4.41
C GLU A 31 0.14 -0.54 -3.13
N GLY A 32 -0.97 0.18 -3.28
CA GLY A 32 -1.86 0.55 -2.17
C GLY A 32 -1.85 2.05 -1.85
N LEU A 33 -2.96 2.54 -1.30
CA LEU A 33 -3.17 3.97 -1.00
C LEU A 33 -2.22 4.52 0.08
N CYS A 34 -1.59 3.64 0.86
CA CYS A 34 -0.59 3.97 1.87
C CYS A 34 0.82 3.54 1.46
N CYS A 35 1.08 3.33 0.17
CA CYS A 35 2.41 3.13 -0.39
C CYS A 35 2.86 4.38 -1.16
N ASP A 36 4.04 4.90 -0.84
CA ASP A 36 4.67 5.97 -1.61
C ASP A 36 6.18 5.73 -1.69
N GLN A 37 6.76 5.87 -2.88
CA GLN A 37 8.17 5.56 -3.15
C GLN A 37 8.62 4.20 -2.57
N CYS A 38 7.79 3.17 -2.73
CA CYS A 38 8.02 1.82 -2.21
C CYS A 38 8.10 1.73 -0.67
N ARG A 39 7.59 2.73 0.07
CA ARG A 39 7.60 2.78 1.53
C ARG A 39 6.20 3.01 2.07
N PHE A 40 5.96 2.53 3.28
CA PHE A 40 4.70 2.84 3.96
C PHE A 40 4.62 4.32 4.29
N ILE A 41 3.50 4.94 3.90
CA ILE A 41 3.18 6.30 4.29
C ILE A 41 3.00 6.36 5.81
N LYS A 42 3.58 7.39 6.44
CA LYS A 42 3.54 7.59 7.90
C LYS A 42 2.12 7.51 8.47
N LYS A 43 2.04 7.00 9.71
CA LYS A 43 0.79 6.90 10.47
C LYS A 43 0.03 8.23 10.50
N GLY A 44 -1.29 8.17 10.30
CA GLY A 44 -2.18 9.31 10.45
C GLY A 44 -2.44 10.12 9.17
N LYS A 45 -1.70 9.87 8.08
CA LYS A 45 -2.03 10.43 6.76
C LYS A 45 -3.38 9.88 6.31
N ILE A 46 -4.28 10.78 5.89
CA ILE A 46 -5.59 10.41 5.34
C ILE A 46 -5.38 9.74 3.98
N CYS A 47 -5.87 8.52 3.84
CA CYS A 47 -5.82 7.74 2.60
C CYS A 47 -7.19 7.60 1.93
N ARG A 48 -8.28 7.73 2.69
CA ARG A 48 -9.64 7.85 2.15
C ARG A 48 -10.42 8.85 2.99
N ARG A 49 -10.94 9.88 2.32
CA ARG A 49 -11.85 10.83 2.97
C ARG A 49 -13.21 10.18 3.19
N ALA A 50 -13.73 10.34 4.39
CA ALA A 50 -15.05 9.84 4.74
C ALA A 50 -16.16 10.72 4.16
N ARG A 51 -17.39 10.22 4.19
CA ARG A 51 -18.61 10.96 3.84
C ARG A 51 -19.43 11.22 5.09
N GLY A 52 -19.99 12.44 5.20
CA GLY A 52 -20.74 12.87 6.36
C GLY A 52 -19.86 12.98 7.61
N ASP A 53 -20.43 12.65 8.77
CA ASP A 53 -19.76 12.75 10.07
C ASP A 53 -18.86 11.55 10.41
N ASN A 54 -18.66 10.63 9.46
CA ASN A 54 -17.77 9.50 9.66
C ASN A 54 -16.30 9.94 9.70
N PRO A 55 -15.44 9.27 10.48
CA PRO A 55 -14.01 9.58 10.51
C PRO A 55 -13.30 9.15 9.23
N ASP A 56 -12.33 9.95 8.78
CA ASP A 56 -11.44 9.60 7.67
C ASP A 56 -10.62 8.33 7.96
N ASP A 57 -10.39 7.51 6.93
CA ASP A 57 -9.45 6.39 7.01
C ASP A 57 -8.02 6.91 6.89
N ARG A 58 -7.14 6.39 7.74
CA ARG A 58 -5.75 6.84 7.85
C ARG A 58 -4.78 5.68 7.75
N CYS A 59 -3.65 5.94 7.10
CA CYS A 59 -2.54 5.00 7.04
C CYS A 59 -2.03 4.64 8.44
N THR A 60 -1.66 3.38 8.64
CA THR A 60 -1.10 2.90 9.92
C THR A 60 0.40 3.15 10.04
N GLY A 61 1.09 3.35 8.91
CA GLY A 61 2.56 3.35 8.84
C GLY A 61 3.18 1.96 8.83
N GLN A 62 2.37 0.90 8.78
CA GLN A 62 2.81 -0.50 8.89
C GLN A 62 2.25 -1.38 7.77
N SER A 63 1.38 -0.82 6.92
CA SER A 63 0.81 -1.49 5.76
C SER A 63 0.59 -0.47 4.64
N ALA A 64 0.59 -0.97 3.41
CA ALA A 64 0.26 -0.20 2.22
C ALA A 64 -1.26 -0.06 2.01
N ASP A 65 -2.04 -0.90 2.69
CA ASP A 65 -3.49 -0.80 2.66
C ASP A 65 -3.97 0.39 3.47
N CYS A 66 -5.02 1.03 2.96
CA CYS A 66 -5.79 2.00 3.74
C CYS A 66 -6.80 1.23 4.59
N PRO A 67 -6.56 1.03 5.90
CA PRO A 67 -7.48 0.29 6.75
C PRO A 67 -8.82 1.00 6.73
N ARG A 68 -9.88 0.27 6.40
CA ARG A 68 -11.23 0.80 6.59
C ARG A 68 -11.47 0.82 8.09
N ASN A 69 -11.73 1.99 8.65
CA ASN A 69 -12.04 2.10 10.06
C ASN A 69 -13.40 1.40 10.30
N ARG A 70 -13.37 0.16 10.83
CA ARG A 70 -14.58 -0.66 11.03
C ARG A 70 -15.36 -0.29 12.30
N PHE A 71 -15.31 0.96 12.77
CA PHE A 71 -16.29 1.42 13.77
C PHE A 71 -17.65 1.60 13.07
N HIS A 72 -18.31 0.48 12.81
CA HIS A 72 -19.72 0.33 12.51
C HIS A 72 -20.30 -0.65 13.52
#